data_AF-A0A2U2XDQ9-F1
#
_entry.id   AF-A0A2U2XDQ9-F1
#
_cell.length_a   1.000
_cell.length_b   1.000
_cell.length_c   1.000
_cell.angle_alpha   90.00
_cell.angle_beta   90.00
_cell.angle_gamma   90.00
#
_symmetry.space_group_name_H-M   'P 1'
#
loop_
_entity.id
_entity.type
_entity.pdbx_description
1 polymer ?
#
loop_
_entity_poly.entity_id
_entity_poly.type
_entity_poly.pdbx_seq_one_letter_code
_entity_poly.pdbx_strand_id
1 'polypeptide(L)'
;MKDLKKGENSDLTKAFIENDFAAEVFSQLSKEFAKVGILIEFSDEELSSFESFQKRLSDEIELIMRTSASRIDQLLYVADLPEDKVKAAFRDNENPVTELAKMLLMRIAQKVNFRRRHKLGLL
;
A
#
# COMPACT_ATOMS: atom_id res chain seq x y z
N MET A 1 -4.55 -9.17 -21.69
CA MET A 1 -4.28 -8.00 -20.80
C MET A 1 -4.46 -8.29 -19.30
N LYS A 2 -5.17 -9.34 -18.87
CA LYS A 2 -5.28 -9.71 -17.44
C LYS A 2 -4.01 -10.38 -16.88
N ASP A 3 -3.22 -11.05 -17.71
CA ASP A 3 -2.08 -11.85 -17.25
C ASP A 3 -0.81 -11.04 -16.95
N LEU A 4 -0.61 -9.90 -17.64
CA LEU A 4 0.53 -9.01 -17.41
C LEU A 4 0.51 -8.38 -16.01
N LYS A 5 -0.66 -7.93 -15.54
CA LYS A 5 -0.81 -7.33 -14.20
C LYS A 5 -0.56 -8.32 -13.06
N LYS A 6 -0.79 -9.61 -13.29
CA LYS A 6 -0.60 -10.65 -12.26
C LYS A 6 0.87 -10.99 -12.07
N GLY A 7 1.66 -11.05 -13.15
CA GLY A 7 3.12 -11.20 -13.09
C GLY A 7 3.80 -10.02 -12.43
N GLU A 8 3.47 -8.79 -12.87
CA GLU A 8 4.02 -7.56 -12.28
C GLU A 8 3.76 -7.43 -10.79
N ASN A 9 2.57 -7.83 -10.31
CA ASN A 9 2.26 -7.79 -8.89
C ASN A 9 3.06 -8.83 -8.08
N SER A 10 3.31 -10.02 -8.64
CA SER A 10 4.12 -11.03 -7.95
C SER A 10 5.59 -10.63 -7.83
N ASP A 11 6.12 -9.91 -8.82
CA ASP A 11 7.49 -9.40 -8.78
C ASP A 11 7.63 -8.26 -7.77
N LEU A 12 6.62 -7.39 -7.69
CA LEU A 12 6.58 -6.33 -6.68
C LEU A 12 6.54 -6.89 -5.26
N THR A 13 5.74 -7.92 -4.98
CA THR A 13 5.69 -8.56 -3.66
C THR A 13 7.06 -9.12 -3.26
N LYS A 14 7.77 -9.77 -4.19
CA LYS A 14 9.12 -10.30 -3.93
C LYS A 14 10.15 -9.20 -3.65
N ALA A 15 10.01 -8.05 -4.31
CA ALA A 15 10.92 -6.93 -4.12
C ALA A 15 10.91 -6.37 -2.68
N PHE A 16 9.88 -6.65 -1.87
CA PHE A 16 9.88 -6.24 -0.45
C PHE A 16 10.93 -6.93 0.41
N ILE A 17 11.47 -8.07 -0.03
CA ILE A 17 12.59 -8.73 0.65
C ILE A 17 13.87 -7.90 0.49
N GLU A 18 13.96 -7.06 -0.55
CA GLU A 18 15.01 -6.06 -0.69
C GLU A 18 14.71 -4.89 0.25
N ASN A 19 15.43 -4.80 1.37
CA ASN A 19 15.16 -3.82 2.43
C ASN A 19 15.01 -2.38 1.90
N ASP A 20 15.84 -1.98 0.93
CA ASP A 20 15.77 -0.65 0.31
C ASP A 20 14.43 -0.38 -0.40
N PHE A 21 13.82 -1.40 -1.01
CA PHE A 21 12.51 -1.24 -1.66
C PHE A 21 11.40 -1.04 -0.63
N ALA A 22 11.38 -1.86 0.43
CA ALA A 22 10.41 -1.74 1.50
C ALA A 22 10.52 -0.36 2.19
N ALA A 23 11.73 0.12 2.47
CA ALA A 23 11.98 1.43 3.03
C ALA A 23 11.51 2.58 2.11
N GLU A 24 11.74 2.49 0.79
CA GLU A 24 11.22 3.47 -0.17
C GLU A 24 9.69 3.47 -0.26
N VAL A 25 9.08 2.28 -0.21
CA VAL A 25 7.63 2.11 -0.15
C VAL A 25 7.07 2.74 1.13
N PHE A 26 7.67 2.45 2.28
CA PHE A 26 7.26 3.04 3.55
C PHE A 26 7.42 4.57 3.54
N SER A 27 8.52 5.10 3.01
CA SER A 27 8.71 6.55 2.87
C SER A 27 7.63 7.20 2.00
N GLN A 28 7.24 6.54 0.90
CA GLN A 28 6.17 7.05 0.05
C GLN A 28 4.79 6.94 0.72
N LEU A 29 4.52 5.82 1.39
CA LEU A 29 3.27 5.60 2.13
C LEU A 29 3.10 6.65 3.24
N SER A 30 4.15 6.87 4.03
CA SER A 30 4.17 7.86 5.11
C SER A 30 3.86 9.27 4.60
N LYS A 31 4.34 9.64 3.41
CA LYS A 31 3.99 10.92 2.78
C LYS A 31 2.51 11.03 2.40
N GLU A 32 1.87 9.93 2.04
CA GLU A 32 0.44 9.91 1.72
C GLU A 32 -0.43 9.99 2.98
N PHE A 33 -0.04 9.30 4.06
CA PHE A 33 -0.67 9.44 5.37
C PHE A 33 -0.51 10.85 5.94
N ALA A 34 0.67 11.46 5.81
CA ALA A 34 0.92 12.81 6.29
C ALA A 34 0.02 13.86 5.61
N LYS A 35 -0.34 13.67 4.34
CA LYS A 35 -1.27 14.57 3.61
C LYS A 35 -2.67 14.60 4.20
N VAL A 36 -3.07 13.55 4.91
CA VAL A 36 -4.38 13.45 5.60
C VAL A 36 -4.25 13.63 7.11
N GLY A 37 -3.10 14.14 7.57
CA GLY A 37 -2.85 14.44 8.98
C GLY A 37 -2.65 13.19 9.85
N ILE A 38 -2.14 12.10 9.28
CA ILE A 38 -1.78 10.88 10.02
C ILE A 38 -0.28 10.66 9.92
N LEU A 39 0.35 10.38 11.05
CA LEU A 39 1.74 9.95 11.13
C LEU A 39 1.77 8.46 11.42
N ILE A 40 2.56 7.71 10.65
CA ILE A 40 2.75 6.28 10.84
C ILE A 40 4.24 6.01 11.07
N GLU A 41 4.53 5.05 11.94
CA GLU A 41 5.88 4.65 12.31
C GLU A 41 5.93 3.13 12.37
N PHE A 42 6.69 2.51 11.46
CA PHE A 42 6.91 1.07 11.40
C PHE A 42 8.40 0.77 11.62
N SER A 43 8.67 -0.30 12.35
CA SER A 43 9.98 -0.88 12.60
C SER A 43 10.51 -1.67 11.40
N ASP A 44 11.82 -1.89 11.34
CA ASP A 44 12.45 -2.68 10.28
C ASP A 44 11.89 -4.11 10.18
N GLU A 45 11.50 -4.71 11.31
CA GLU A 45 10.86 -6.04 11.34
C GLU A 45 9.48 -6.03 10.66
N GLU A 46 8.71 -4.95 10.87
CA GLU A 46 7.41 -4.77 10.21
C GLU A 46 7.57 -4.51 8.71
N LEU A 47 8.71 -3.99 8.26
CA LEU A 47 9.01 -3.75 6.84
C LEU A 47 9.69 -4.95 6.14
N SER A 48 10.05 -6.01 6.88
CA SER A 48 10.89 -7.11 6.40
C SER A 48 10.30 -7.97 5.27
N SER A 49 8.98 -7.98 5.12
CA SER A 49 8.29 -8.67 4.04
C SER A 49 6.99 -7.96 3.68
N PHE A 50 6.44 -8.30 2.51
CA PHE A 50 5.15 -7.79 2.09
C PHE A 50 4.05 -8.15 3.09
N GLU A 51 4.03 -9.40 3.58
CA GLU A 51 3.03 -9.88 4.51
C GLU A 51 3.13 -9.19 5.88
N SER A 52 4.35 -8.98 6.39
CA SER A 52 4.57 -8.28 7.67
C SER A 52 4.11 -6.83 7.56
N PHE A 53 4.47 -6.15 6.47
CA PHE A 53 4.10 -4.76 6.21
C PHE A 53 2.59 -4.65 6.01
N GLN A 54 1.99 -5.52 5.20
CA GLN A 54 0.55 -5.56 5.00
C GLN A 54 -0.19 -5.75 6.32
N LYS A 55 0.27 -6.66 7.18
CA LYS A 55 -0.33 -6.90 8.49
C LYS A 55 -0.29 -5.62 9.34
N ARG A 56 0.88 -5.02 9.50
CA ARG A 56 1.02 -3.81 10.31
C ARG A 56 0.20 -2.64 9.76
N LEU A 57 0.16 -2.49 8.44
CA LEU A 57 -0.68 -1.50 7.77
C LEU A 57 -2.17 -1.76 7.98
N SER A 58 -2.59 -3.03 8.01
CA SER A 58 -3.97 -3.42 8.29
C SER A 58 -4.39 -2.98 9.70
N ASP A 59 -3.53 -3.23 10.70
CA ASP A 59 -3.75 -2.82 12.08
C ASP A 59 -3.90 -1.29 12.18
N GLU A 60 -3.08 -0.56 11.44
CA GLU A 60 -3.14 0.91 11.40
C GLU A 60 -4.41 1.44 10.74
N ILE A 61 -4.80 0.87 9.59
CA ILE A 61 -6.06 1.22 8.91
C ILE A 61 -7.25 0.91 9.80
N GLU A 62 -7.26 -0.23 10.50
CA GLU A 62 -8.34 -0.56 11.42
C GLU A 62 -8.47 0.47 12.56
N LEU A 63 -7.35 0.88 13.15
CA LEU A 63 -7.33 1.93 14.17
C LEU A 63 -7.88 3.25 13.63
N ILE A 64 -7.48 3.66 12.43
CA ILE A 64 -7.96 4.91 11.81
C ILE A 64 -9.45 4.80 11.49
N MET A 65 -9.95 3.68 10.98
CA MET A 65 -11.38 3.48 10.73
C MET A 65 -12.21 3.64 12.00
N ARG A 66 -11.71 3.15 13.14
CA ARG A 66 -12.39 3.25 14.44
C ARG A 66 -12.35 4.65 15.04
N THR A 67 -11.27 5.41 14.80
CA THR A 67 -11.03 6.71 15.43
C THR A 67 -11.44 7.90 14.55
N SER A 68 -11.34 7.75 13.23
CA SER A 68 -11.60 8.82 12.26
C SER A 68 -11.83 8.26 10.85
N ALA A 69 -13.01 7.69 10.60
CA ALA A 69 -13.38 7.11 9.32
C ALA A 69 -13.22 8.09 8.13
N SER A 70 -13.47 9.39 8.32
CA SER A 70 -13.32 10.40 7.26
C SER A 70 -11.87 10.54 6.76
N ARG A 71 -10.86 10.22 7.58
CA ARG A 71 -9.47 10.23 7.13
C ARG A 71 -9.13 9.06 6.23
N ILE A 72 -9.82 7.91 6.37
CA ILE A 72 -9.66 6.80 5.44
C ILE A 72 -10.16 7.21 4.06
N ASP A 73 -11.35 7.81 3.96
CA ASP A 73 -11.88 8.26 2.68
C ASP A 73 -10.92 9.22 1.96
N GLN A 74 -10.35 10.16 2.72
CA GLN A 74 -9.33 11.09 2.21
C GLN A 74 -8.04 10.36 1.78
N LEU A 75 -7.59 9.37 2.57
CA LEU A 75 -6.39 8.60 2.25
C LEU A 75 -6.57 7.82 0.95
N LEU A 76 -7.72 7.16 0.78
CA LEU A 76 -8.03 6.38 -0.42
C LEU A 76 -8.08 7.27 -1.67
N TYR A 77 -8.63 8.48 -1.53
CA TYR A 77 -8.62 9.48 -2.59
C TYR A 77 -7.20 9.93 -2.95
N VAL A 78 -6.39 10.31 -1.97
CA VAL A 78 -5.00 10.77 -2.17
C VAL A 78 -4.10 9.67 -2.74
N ALA A 79 -4.36 8.42 -2.35
CA ALA A 79 -3.62 7.27 -2.83
C ALA A 79 -3.95 6.88 -4.28
N ASP A 80 -5.01 7.46 -4.85
CA ASP A 80 -5.52 7.16 -6.19
C ASP A 80 -5.94 5.69 -6.30
N LEU A 81 -6.78 5.27 -5.34
CA LEU A 81 -7.44 3.97 -5.36
C LEU A 81 -8.84 4.10 -5.99
N PRO A 82 -9.16 3.30 -7.03
CA PRO A 82 -10.48 3.36 -7.66
C PRO A 82 -11.61 2.98 -6.70
N GLU A 83 -12.64 3.82 -6.61
CA GLU A 83 -13.77 3.66 -5.69
C GLU A 83 -14.52 2.33 -5.90
N ASP A 84 -14.68 1.89 -7.15
CA ASP A 84 -15.30 0.62 -7.50
C ASP A 84 -14.52 -0.57 -6.91
N LYS A 85 -13.18 -0.49 -6.91
CA LYS A 85 -12.31 -1.51 -6.31
C LYS A 85 -12.37 -1.51 -4.79
N VAL A 86 -12.40 -0.32 -4.18
CA VAL A 86 -12.56 -0.20 -2.73
C VAL A 86 -13.91 -0.79 -2.30
N LYS A 87 -15.01 -0.43 -2.97
CA LYS A 87 -16.34 -0.99 -2.67
C LYS A 87 -16.38 -2.50 -2.83
N ALA A 88 -15.74 -3.04 -3.87
CA ALA A 88 -15.61 -4.49 -4.05
C ALA A 88 -14.79 -5.12 -2.91
N ALA A 89 -13.73 -4.47 -2.43
CA ALA A 89 -12.95 -4.96 -1.30
C ALA A 89 -13.80 -5.14 -0.04
N PHE A 90 -14.68 -4.16 0.26
CA PHE A 90 -15.61 -4.22 1.38
C PHE A 90 -16.76 -5.22 1.23
N ARG A 91 -17.23 -5.46 0.01
CA ARG A 91 -18.37 -6.35 -0.24
C ARG A 91 -17.96 -7.82 -0.39
N ASP A 92 -16.83 -8.07 -1.04
CA ASP A 92 -16.49 -9.38 -1.59
C ASP A 92 -15.42 -10.15 -0.76
N ASN A 93 -14.86 -9.54 0.30
CA ASN A 93 -13.80 -10.16 1.11
C ASN A 93 -14.23 -10.35 2.58
N GLU A 94 -13.86 -11.49 3.16
CA GLU A 94 -14.07 -11.77 4.59
C GLU A 94 -13.27 -10.84 5.49
N ASN A 95 -12.10 -10.37 5.03
CA ASN A 95 -11.29 -9.39 5.74
C ASN A 95 -11.03 -8.15 4.85
N PRO A 96 -11.99 -7.21 4.78
CA PRO A 96 -11.87 -6.02 3.95
C PRO A 96 -10.68 -5.13 4.27
N VAL A 97 -10.31 -5.00 5.54
CA VAL A 97 -9.20 -4.14 5.97
C VAL A 97 -7.88 -4.67 5.44
N THR A 98 -7.68 -6.00 5.51
CA THR A 98 -6.48 -6.66 4.98
C THR A 98 -6.37 -6.48 3.47
N GLU A 99 -7.49 -6.59 2.73
CA GLU A 99 -7.49 -6.35 1.28
C GLU A 99 -7.26 -4.87 0.96
N LEU A 100 -7.79 -3.94 1.76
CA LEU A 100 -7.55 -2.51 1.59
C LEU A 100 -6.08 -2.14 1.82
N ALA A 101 -5.47 -2.69 2.88
CA ALA A 101 -4.05 -2.54 3.15
C ALA A 101 -3.19 -3.04 2.00
N LYS A 102 -3.53 -4.21 1.45
CA LYS A 102 -2.88 -4.77 0.26
C LYS A 102 -3.00 -3.86 -0.95
N MET A 103 -4.20 -3.37 -1.24
CA MET A 103 -4.46 -2.48 -2.38
C MET A 103 -3.63 -1.20 -2.27
N LEU A 104 -3.62 -0.60 -1.08
CA LEU A 104 -2.84 0.60 -0.80
C LEU A 104 -1.34 0.32 -0.97
N LEU A 105 -0.83 -0.72 -0.30
CA LEU A 105 0.58 -1.09 -0.35
C LEU A 105 1.05 -1.38 -1.78
N MET A 106 0.26 -2.11 -2.56
CA MET A 106 0.55 -2.39 -3.96
C MET A 106 0.53 -1.13 -4.83
N ARG A 107 -0.43 -0.21 -4.61
CA ARG A 107 -0.48 1.05 -5.34
C ARG A 107 0.77 1.88 -5.09
N ILE A 108 1.27 1.90 -3.85
CA ILE A 108 2.51 2.58 -3.50
C ILE A 108 3.74 1.90 -4.10
N ALA A 109 3.82 0.57 -4.00
CA ALA A 109 4.89 -0.23 -4.60
C ALA A 109 5.02 0.02 -6.10
N GLN A 110 3.88 0.10 -6.81
CA GLN A 110 3.85 0.46 -8.23
C GLN A 110 4.41 1.87 -8.49
N LYS A 111 4.02 2.88 -7.69
CA LYS A 111 4.57 4.25 -7.82
C LYS A 111 6.08 4.28 -7.59
N VAL A 112 6.57 3.56 -6.58
CA VAL A 112 8.01 3.47 -6.28
C VAL A 112 8.76 2.77 -7.41
N ASN A 113 8.28 1.61 -7.86
CA ASN A 113 8.91 0.85 -8.93
C ASN A 113 8.95 1.64 -10.24
N PHE A 114 7.86 2.36 -10.59
CA PHE A 114 7.83 3.24 -11.74
C PHE A 114 8.94 4.30 -11.67
N ARG A 115 9.11 4.95 -10.51
CA ARG A 115 10.19 5.94 -10.31
C ARG A 115 11.59 5.31 -10.39
N ARG A 116 11.79 4.11 -9.82
CA ARG A 116 13.06 3.39 -9.92
C ARG A 116 13.42 3.09 -11.38
N ARG A 117 12.47 2.52 -12.12
CA ARG A 117 12.64 2.23 -13.56
C ARG A 117 12.92 3.47 -14.39
N HIS A 118 12.21 4.56 -14.15
CA HIS A 118 12.45 5.84 -14.82
C HIS A 118 13.85 6.40 -14.51
N LYS A 119 14.32 6.33 -13.25
CA LYS A 119 15.69 6.74 -12.88
C LYS A 119 16.77 5.90 -13.58
N LEU A 120 16.48 4.63 -13.86
CA LEU A 120 17.38 3.70 -14.54
C LEU A 120 17.29 3.79 -16.09
N GLY A 121 16.41 4.63 -16.64
CA GLY A 121 16.19 4.73 -18.09
C GLY A 121 15.52 3.49 -18.70
N LEU A 122 14.82 2.69 -17.89
CA LEU A 122 14.12 1.45 -18.29
C LEU A 122 12.65 1.70 -18.69
N LEU A 123 12.25 2.97 -18.77
CA LEU A 123 10.95 3.50 -19.16
C LEU A 123 11.13 4.85 -19.85
#